data_AF-A0A3N1XT24-F1
#
_entry.id   AF-A0A3N1XT24-F1
#
_cell.length_a   1.000
_cell.length_b   1.000
_cell.length_c   1.000
_cell.angle_alpha   90.00
_cell.angle_beta   90.00
_cell.angle_gamma   90.00
#
_symmetry.space_group_name_H-M   'P 1'
#
loop_
_entity.id
_entity.type
_entity.pdbx_description
1 polymer ?
#
loop_
_entity_poly.entity_id
_entity_poly.type
_entity_poly.pdbx_seq_one_letter_code
_entity_poly.pdbx_strand_id
1 'polypeptide(L)'
;MNVRKFLDLMSIAENLKNNTRHSWTSSGRHESVAEHSWRLGLMAYFMKDEFPEADINKVILMCLCHDLGEAITGDIPAFLKTESDESVENDAVSKLLDTIPQPYKEELSDLFAEMNGLETLEAKIYKALDKMEAIIQHNEADIATWLPLEYDLNLTYGTKEVEFSGYMKQLKQAINEDTMKKIDSQSDGSGLN
;
A
#
# COMPACT_ATOMS: atom_id res chain seq x y z
N MET A 1 -17.42 21.37 0.91
CA MET A 1 -17.99 20.31 1.78
C MET A 1 -18.52 20.93 3.07
N ASN A 2 -19.69 20.52 3.56
CA ASN A 2 -20.20 20.98 4.86
C ASN A 2 -19.70 20.09 6.02
N VAL A 3 -19.79 20.59 7.26
CA VAL A 3 -19.24 19.91 8.44
C VAL A 3 -19.87 18.52 8.69
N ARG A 4 -21.17 18.35 8.44
CA ARG A 4 -21.83 17.05 8.64
C ARG A 4 -21.30 16.01 7.66
N LYS A 5 -21.22 16.35 6.37
CA LYS A 5 -20.65 15.47 5.34
C LYS A 5 -19.18 15.14 5.60
N PHE A 6 -18.41 16.10 6.10
CA PHE A 6 -17.04 15.85 6.53
C PHE A 6 -16.98 14.81 7.65
N LEU A 7 -17.78 14.97 8.71
CA LEU A 7 -17.81 14.00 9.82
C LEU A 7 -18.33 12.62 9.39
N ASP A 8 -19.31 12.56 8.50
CA ASP A 8 -19.82 11.30 7.95
C ASP A 8 -18.70 10.56 7.19
N LEU A 9 -17.94 11.27 6.35
CA LEU A 9 -16.79 10.71 5.62
C LEU A 9 -15.68 10.25 6.57
N MET A 10 -15.35 11.04 7.59
CA MET A 10 -14.34 10.66 8.59
C MET A 10 -14.80 9.46 9.44
N SER A 11 -16.10 9.29 9.65
CA SER A 11 -16.64 8.11 10.34
C SER A 11 -16.47 6.85 9.50
N ILE A 12 -16.57 6.95 8.17
CA ILE A 12 -16.28 5.83 7.26
C ILE A 12 -14.78 5.53 7.26
N ALA A 13 -13.93 6.55 7.08
CA ALA A 13 -12.48 6.37 7.02
C ALA A 13 -11.88 5.81 8.33
N GLU A 14 -12.56 5.98 9.47
CA GLU A 14 -12.15 5.40 10.75
C GLU A 14 -12.07 3.86 10.69
N ASN A 15 -12.89 3.21 9.86
CA ASN A 15 -12.83 1.76 9.67
C ASN A 15 -11.45 1.27 9.19
N LEU A 16 -10.66 2.09 8.49
CA LEU A 16 -9.30 1.73 8.08
C LEU A 16 -8.35 1.52 9.27
N LYS A 17 -8.66 2.10 10.44
CA LYS A 17 -7.91 1.85 11.68
C LYS A 17 -8.22 0.48 12.28
N ASN A 18 -9.41 -0.04 12.00
CA ASN A 18 -9.92 -1.29 12.54
C ASN A 18 -9.67 -2.47 11.61
N ASN A 19 -9.64 -2.22 10.29
CA ASN A 19 -9.33 -3.22 9.29
C ASN A 19 -7.84 -3.47 9.25
N THR A 20 -7.45 -4.74 9.41
CA THR A 20 -6.05 -5.17 9.48
C THR A 20 -5.62 -5.89 8.22
N ARG A 21 -4.38 -5.65 7.81
CA ARG A 21 -3.69 -6.31 6.71
C ARG A 21 -3.09 -7.65 7.14
N HIS A 22 -2.69 -8.45 6.15
CA HIS A 22 -1.89 -9.66 6.41
C HIS A 22 -0.57 -9.34 7.15
N SER A 23 0.06 -8.23 6.80
CA SER A 23 1.32 -7.76 7.37
C SER A 23 1.27 -7.61 8.90
N TRP A 24 2.39 -7.91 9.55
CA TRP A 24 2.57 -7.74 10.99
C TRP A 24 3.58 -6.63 11.29
N THR A 25 3.32 -5.89 12.35
CA THR A 25 4.30 -4.95 12.94
C THR A 25 5.38 -5.71 13.70
N SER A 26 6.55 -5.10 13.86
CA SER A 26 7.65 -5.64 14.70
C SER A 26 7.26 -5.82 16.18
N SER A 27 6.14 -5.23 16.62
CA SER A 27 5.57 -5.41 17.95
C SER A 27 4.70 -6.68 18.10
N GLY A 28 4.51 -7.46 17.03
CA GLY A 28 3.71 -8.69 17.06
C GLY A 28 2.20 -8.44 16.98
N ARG A 29 1.77 -7.36 16.33
CA ARG A 29 0.36 -7.10 15.98
C ARG A 29 0.19 -7.02 14.48
N HIS A 30 -0.98 -7.37 13.95
CA HIS A 30 -1.33 -7.00 12.59
C HIS A 30 -1.31 -5.47 12.41
N GLU A 31 -0.79 -5.06 11.25
CA GLU A 31 -0.85 -3.69 10.76
C GLU A 31 -2.27 -3.35 10.30
N SER A 32 -2.75 -2.15 10.59
CA SER A 32 -4.01 -1.62 10.05
C SER A 32 -3.82 -0.96 8.68
N VAL A 33 -4.87 -0.92 7.87
CA VAL A 33 -4.86 -0.23 6.57
C VAL A 33 -4.50 1.26 6.71
N ALA A 34 -4.91 1.88 7.82
CA ALA A 34 -4.54 3.26 8.15
C ALA A 34 -3.05 3.43 8.47
N GLU A 35 -2.42 2.47 9.17
CA GLU A 35 -0.97 2.48 9.47
C GLU A 35 -0.15 2.37 8.18
N HIS A 36 -0.52 1.43 7.29
CA HIS A 36 0.05 1.29 5.93
C HIS A 36 -0.04 2.60 5.13
N SER A 37 -1.25 3.12 4.97
CA SER A 37 -1.51 4.35 4.20
C SER A 37 -0.74 5.55 4.74
N TRP A 38 -0.61 5.66 6.07
CA TRP A 38 0.21 6.71 6.70
C TRP A 38 1.69 6.57 6.34
N ARG A 39 2.25 5.35 6.42
CA ARG A 39 3.67 5.13 6.12
C ARG A 39 3.96 5.34 4.64
N LEU A 40 3.05 4.96 3.75
CA LEU A 40 3.13 5.29 2.33
C LEU A 40 3.17 6.80 2.07
N GLY A 41 2.31 7.58 2.73
CA GLY A 41 2.34 9.03 2.62
C GLY A 41 3.68 9.63 3.07
N LEU A 42 4.29 9.07 4.12
CA LEU A 42 5.63 9.46 4.57
C LEU A 42 6.71 9.09 3.56
N MET A 43 6.66 7.88 2.99
CA MET A 43 7.57 7.44 1.94
C MET A 43 7.47 8.35 0.71
N ALA A 44 6.25 8.65 0.24
CA ALA A 44 6.01 9.54 -0.89
C ALA A 44 6.59 10.94 -0.68
N TYR A 45 6.46 11.51 0.52
CA TYR A 45 7.06 12.80 0.85
C TYR A 45 8.59 12.81 0.65
N PHE A 46 9.28 11.73 1.04
CA PHE A 46 10.73 11.62 0.89
C PHE A 46 11.19 11.31 -0.54
N MET A 47 10.29 10.91 -1.43
CA MET A 47 10.60 10.69 -2.85
C MET A 47 10.67 11.98 -3.67
N LYS A 48 10.34 13.14 -3.08
CA LYS A 48 10.25 14.42 -3.81
C LYS A 48 11.53 14.87 -4.50
N ASP A 49 12.68 14.57 -3.90
CA ASP A 49 13.97 15.00 -4.43
C ASP A 49 14.46 14.05 -5.54
N GLU A 50 13.97 12.80 -5.53
CA GLU A 50 14.23 11.81 -6.58
C GLU A 50 13.36 12.02 -7.81
N PHE A 51 12.12 12.48 -7.63
CA PHE A 51 11.16 12.76 -8.71
C PHE A 51 10.72 14.23 -8.70
N PRO A 52 11.61 15.18 -9.01
CA PRO A 52 11.30 16.61 -8.97
C PRO A 52 10.23 17.03 -9.99
N GLU A 53 9.97 16.22 -11.01
CA GLU A 53 8.95 16.42 -12.03
C GLU A 53 7.55 15.90 -11.64
N ALA A 54 7.46 15.06 -10.60
CA ALA A 54 6.19 14.52 -10.11
C ALA A 54 5.49 15.51 -9.17
N ASP A 55 4.15 15.58 -9.22
CA ASP A 55 3.38 16.22 -8.16
C ASP A 55 3.31 15.33 -6.92
N ILE A 56 4.24 15.55 -5.98
CA ILE A 56 4.33 14.77 -4.75
C ILE A 56 3.12 14.95 -3.84
N ASN A 57 2.43 16.08 -3.88
CA ASN A 57 1.19 16.23 -3.11
C ASN A 57 0.11 15.30 -3.67
N LYS A 58 0.06 15.14 -5.00
CA LYS A 58 -0.80 14.15 -5.64
C LYS A 58 -0.40 12.73 -5.28
N VAL A 59 0.90 12.38 -5.30
CA VAL A 59 1.37 11.04 -4.89
C VAL A 59 0.99 10.76 -3.42
N ILE A 60 1.17 11.72 -2.52
CA ILE A 60 0.74 11.58 -1.12
C ILE A 60 -0.77 11.35 -1.03
N LEU A 61 -1.56 12.09 -1.81
CA LEU A 61 -3.02 11.90 -1.85
C LEU A 61 -3.41 10.52 -2.39
N MET A 62 -2.72 10.02 -3.43
CA MET A 62 -2.89 8.64 -3.92
C MET A 62 -2.61 7.64 -2.80
N CYS A 63 -1.48 7.77 -2.10
CA CYS A 63 -1.12 6.89 -0.98
C CYS A 63 -2.17 6.91 0.16
N LEU A 64 -2.71 8.08 0.50
CA LEU A 64 -3.73 8.22 1.56
C LEU A 64 -5.10 7.64 1.16
N CYS A 65 -5.40 7.57 -0.14
CA CYS A 65 -6.72 7.18 -0.63
C CYS A 65 -6.79 5.82 -1.33
N HIS A 66 -5.66 5.20 -1.69
CA HIS A 66 -5.65 3.99 -2.54
C HIS A 66 -6.51 2.85 -1.98
N ASP A 67 -6.44 2.60 -0.66
CA ASP A 67 -7.21 1.55 0.01
C ASP A 67 -8.49 2.08 0.70
N LEU A 68 -8.99 3.26 0.30
CA LEU A 68 -10.18 3.83 0.93
C LEU A 68 -11.43 2.94 0.75
N GLY A 69 -11.48 2.13 -0.30
CA GLY A 69 -12.52 1.11 -0.50
C GLY A 69 -12.57 0.06 0.61
N GLU A 70 -11.43 -0.25 1.22
CA GLU A 70 -11.32 -1.24 2.29
C GLU A 70 -12.02 -0.79 3.56
N ALA A 71 -12.33 0.50 3.72
CA ALA A 71 -13.19 1.00 4.80
C ALA A 71 -14.61 0.42 4.74
N ILE A 72 -15.02 -0.13 3.59
CA ILE A 72 -16.34 -0.72 3.34
C ILE A 72 -16.24 -2.25 3.23
N THR A 73 -15.25 -2.76 2.50
CA THR A 73 -15.12 -4.20 2.19
C THR A 73 -14.32 -5.01 3.22
N GLY A 74 -13.46 -4.35 4.00
CA GLY A 74 -12.34 -5.01 4.69
C GLY A 74 -11.13 -5.20 3.77
N ASP A 75 -9.97 -5.54 4.34
CA ASP A 75 -8.73 -5.88 3.61
C ASP A 75 -8.76 -7.36 3.18
N ILE A 76 -8.45 -7.59 1.91
CA ILE A 76 -8.22 -8.93 1.35
C ILE A 76 -6.75 -8.98 0.92
N PRO A 77 -5.92 -9.92 1.42
CA PRO A 77 -4.51 -9.98 1.07
C PRO A 77 -4.28 -10.09 -0.44
N ALA A 78 -3.30 -9.37 -0.97
CA ALA A 78 -3.04 -9.28 -2.42
C ALA A 78 -2.84 -10.65 -3.12
N PHE A 79 -2.30 -11.65 -2.42
CA PHE A 79 -2.11 -13.01 -2.95
C PHE A 79 -3.39 -13.88 -2.92
N LEU A 80 -4.46 -13.41 -2.28
CA LEU A 80 -5.79 -14.02 -2.28
C LEU A 80 -6.79 -13.28 -3.15
N LYS A 81 -6.52 -12.01 -3.53
CA LYS A 81 -7.42 -11.20 -4.36
C LYS A 81 -7.66 -11.88 -5.72
N THR A 82 -8.93 -12.06 -6.05
CA THR A 82 -9.41 -12.49 -7.37
C THR A 82 -9.89 -11.28 -8.18
N GLU A 83 -10.07 -11.43 -9.50
CA GLU A 83 -10.72 -10.40 -10.33
C GLU A 83 -12.12 -10.01 -9.81
N SER A 84 -12.82 -10.95 -9.18
CA SER A 84 -14.12 -10.68 -8.55
C SER A 84 -13.97 -9.77 -7.32
N ASP A 85 -12.91 -9.93 -6.54
CA ASP A 85 -12.65 -9.10 -5.36
C ASP A 85 -12.27 -7.68 -5.79
N GLU A 86 -11.45 -7.53 -6.83
CA GLU A 86 -11.13 -6.23 -7.43
C GLU A 86 -12.39 -5.51 -7.95
N SER A 87 -13.32 -6.23 -8.57
CA SER A 87 -14.61 -5.66 -9.00
C SER A 87 -15.46 -5.18 -7.82
N VAL A 88 -15.51 -5.96 -6.73
CA VAL A 88 -16.25 -5.59 -5.51
C VAL A 88 -15.64 -4.36 -4.84
N GLU A 89 -14.31 -4.27 -4.78
CA GLU A 89 -13.59 -3.10 -4.25
C GLU A 89 -13.84 -1.86 -5.11
N ASN A 90 -13.78 -1.98 -6.44
CA ASN A 90 -14.11 -0.88 -7.36
C ASN A 90 -15.56 -0.38 -7.17
N ASP A 91 -16.51 -1.30 -7.00
CA ASP A 91 -17.90 -0.98 -6.70
C ASP A 91 -18.05 -0.28 -5.33
N ALA A 92 -17.27 -0.68 -4.33
CA ALA A 92 -17.28 -0.07 -3.01
C ALA A 92 -16.70 1.35 -3.05
N VAL A 93 -15.58 1.55 -3.74
CA VAL A 93 -15.00 2.89 -3.99
C VAL A 93 -16.00 3.76 -4.73
N SER A 94 -16.64 3.26 -5.79
CA SER A 94 -17.66 3.99 -6.55
C SER A 94 -18.81 4.46 -5.66
N LYS A 95 -19.35 3.56 -4.82
CA LYS A 95 -20.41 3.89 -3.84
C LYS A 95 -19.94 4.90 -2.80
N LEU A 96 -18.69 4.84 -2.36
CA LEU A 96 -18.12 5.82 -1.44
C LEU A 96 -18.02 7.20 -2.09
N LEU A 97 -17.47 7.27 -3.30
CA LEU A 97 -17.33 8.50 -4.08
C LEU A 97 -18.68 9.16 -4.34
N ASP A 98 -19.75 8.38 -4.53
CA ASP A 98 -21.12 8.89 -4.66
C ASP A 98 -21.62 9.64 -3.41
N THR A 99 -21.08 9.36 -2.23
CA THR A 99 -21.43 10.08 -0.98
C THR A 99 -20.68 11.40 -0.79
N ILE A 100 -19.59 11.59 -1.55
CA ILE A 100 -18.71 12.75 -1.45
C ILE A 100 -19.32 13.92 -2.25
N PRO A 101 -19.41 15.14 -1.67
CA PRO A 101 -19.95 16.28 -2.38
C PRO A 101 -18.94 16.84 -3.40
N GLN A 102 -19.46 17.45 -4.47
CA GLN A 102 -18.64 18.23 -5.38
C GLN A 102 -17.93 19.40 -4.67
N PRO A 103 -16.70 19.78 -5.09
CA PRO A 103 -15.93 19.24 -6.22
C PRO A 103 -15.10 17.97 -5.91
N TYR A 104 -15.04 17.55 -4.65
CA TYR A 104 -14.15 16.45 -4.22
C TYR A 104 -14.46 15.10 -4.86
N LYS A 105 -15.72 14.86 -5.22
CA LYS A 105 -16.10 13.64 -5.93
C LYS A 105 -15.38 13.52 -7.26
N GLU A 106 -15.43 14.58 -8.08
CA GLU A 106 -14.77 14.61 -9.38
C GLU A 106 -13.24 14.46 -9.23
N GLU A 107 -12.66 15.23 -8.31
CA GLU A 107 -11.21 15.16 -8.00
C GLU A 107 -10.74 13.75 -7.63
N LEU A 108 -11.46 13.08 -6.71
CA LEU A 108 -11.10 11.72 -6.30
C LEU A 108 -11.43 10.69 -7.39
N SER A 109 -12.52 10.84 -8.14
CA SER A 109 -12.82 9.96 -9.28
C SER A 109 -11.71 10.00 -10.33
N ASP A 110 -11.22 11.18 -10.68
CA ASP A 110 -10.10 11.35 -11.60
C ASP A 110 -8.81 10.75 -11.03
N LEU A 111 -8.57 10.95 -9.72
CA LEU A 111 -7.43 10.35 -9.02
C LEU A 111 -7.45 8.81 -9.10
N PHE A 112 -8.59 8.18 -8.80
CA PHE A 112 -8.75 6.72 -8.89
C PHE A 112 -8.59 6.21 -10.33
N ALA A 113 -9.11 6.95 -11.32
CA ALA A 113 -8.92 6.60 -12.73
C ALA A 113 -7.43 6.67 -13.14
N GLU A 114 -6.71 7.71 -12.70
CA GLU A 114 -5.26 7.86 -12.91
C GLU A 114 -4.48 6.71 -12.24
N MET A 115 -4.83 6.37 -11.00
CA MET A 115 -4.22 5.26 -10.26
C MET A 115 -4.44 3.91 -10.94
N ASN A 116 -5.63 3.66 -11.47
CA ASN A 116 -5.97 2.42 -12.18
C ASN A 116 -5.27 2.33 -13.55
N GLY A 117 -5.08 3.45 -14.23
CA GLY A 117 -4.39 3.50 -15.52
C GLY A 117 -2.89 3.18 -15.42
N LEU A 118 -2.24 3.55 -14.31
CA LEU A 118 -0.79 3.36 -14.10
C LEU A 118 0.08 3.96 -15.22
N GLU A 119 -0.41 5.01 -15.88
CA GLU A 119 0.26 5.63 -17.03
C GLU A 119 1.18 6.78 -16.61
N THR A 120 0.72 7.60 -15.66
CA THR A 120 1.43 8.80 -15.18
C THR A 120 2.60 8.43 -14.28
N LEU A 121 3.52 9.38 -14.09
CA LEU A 121 4.67 9.17 -13.21
C LEU A 121 4.20 9.03 -11.76
N GLU A 122 3.25 9.85 -11.33
CA GLU A 122 2.63 9.80 -10.00
C GLU A 122 1.96 8.45 -9.75
N ALA A 123 1.21 7.94 -10.73
CA ALA A 123 0.57 6.63 -10.67
C ALA A 123 1.61 5.49 -10.51
N LYS A 124 2.75 5.59 -11.20
CA LYS A 124 3.83 4.61 -11.09
C LYS A 124 4.56 4.71 -9.74
N ILE A 125 4.78 5.92 -9.24
CA ILE A 125 5.43 6.15 -7.94
C ILE A 125 4.58 5.57 -6.82
N TYR A 126 3.29 5.93 -6.69
CA TYR A 126 2.47 5.39 -5.59
C TYR A 126 2.42 3.87 -5.65
N LYS A 127 2.27 3.29 -6.85
CA LYS A 127 2.12 1.84 -6.99
C LYS A 127 3.39 1.09 -6.63
N ALA A 128 4.55 1.62 -7.00
CA ALA A 128 5.83 1.08 -6.55
C ALA A 128 5.97 1.17 -5.03
N LEU A 129 5.65 2.32 -4.43
CA LEU A 129 5.74 2.50 -2.98
C LEU A 129 4.81 1.56 -2.22
N ASP A 130 3.56 1.39 -2.68
CA ASP A 130 2.58 0.42 -2.14
C ASP A 130 3.19 -1.00 -2.03
N LYS A 131 3.84 -1.46 -3.11
CA LYS A 131 4.49 -2.78 -3.13
C LYS A 131 5.73 -2.83 -2.24
N MET A 132 6.56 -1.78 -2.25
CA MET A 132 7.80 -1.75 -1.47
C MET A 132 7.52 -1.72 0.03
N GLU A 133 6.53 -0.93 0.45
CA GLU A 133 6.11 -0.79 1.84
C GLU A 133 5.71 -2.15 2.42
N ALA A 134 4.91 -2.92 1.68
CA ALA A 134 4.47 -4.24 2.14
C ALA A 134 5.67 -5.16 2.42
N ILE A 135 6.68 -5.15 1.56
CA ILE A 135 7.88 -5.99 1.73
C ILE A 135 8.76 -5.47 2.87
N ILE A 136 8.89 -4.15 3.01
CA ILE A 136 9.57 -3.52 4.15
C ILE A 136 8.89 -3.96 5.45
N GLN A 137 7.56 -3.96 5.52
CA GLN A 137 6.82 -4.41 6.70
C GLN A 137 7.11 -5.87 7.03
N HIS A 138 7.12 -6.76 6.04
CA HIS A 138 7.48 -8.16 6.23
C HIS A 138 8.91 -8.31 6.73
N ASN A 139 9.86 -7.53 6.21
CA ASN A 139 11.25 -7.54 6.66
C ASN A 139 11.39 -7.06 8.11
N GLU A 140 10.54 -6.16 8.59
CA GLU A 140 10.52 -5.68 9.97
C GLU A 140 9.74 -6.60 10.93
N ALA A 141 8.73 -7.31 10.45
CA ALA A 141 7.95 -8.29 11.20
C ALA A 141 8.79 -9.48 11.67
N ASP A 142 8.32 -10.30 12.61
CA ASP A 142 8.98 -11.58 12.90
C ASP A 142 8.86 -12.52 11.67
N ILE A 143 9.94 -13.22 11.29
CA ILE A 143 9.88 -14.17 10.16
C ILE A 143 8.89 -15.32 10.43
N ALA A 144 8.58 -15.61 11.70
CA ALA A 144 7.57 -16.59 12.07
C ALA A 144 6.15 -16.21 11.62
N THR A 145 5.90 -14.95 11.27
CA THR A 145 4.60 -14.52 10.72
C THR A 145 4.48 -14.79 9.23
N TRP A 146 5.58 -15.14 8.55
CA TRP A 146 5.58 -15.34 7.10
C TRP A 146 4.95 -16.67 6.72
N LEU A 147 4.11 -16.64 5.70
CA LEU A 147 3.61 -17.82 5.01
C LEU A 147 4.70 -18.45 4.14
N PRO A 148 4.64 -19.77 3.85
CA PRO A 148 5.63 -20.42 3.00
C PRO A 148 5.82 -19.77 1.61
N LEU A 149 4.75 -19.20 1.03
CA LEU A 149 4.83 -18.52 -0.27
C LEU A 149 5.60 -17.19 -0.21
N GLU A 150 5.72 -16.58 0.97
CA GLU A 150 6.25 -15.23 1.13
C GLU A 150 7.77 -15.16 1.03
N TYR A 151 8.45 -16.29 1.22
CA TYR A 151 9.90 -16.41 1.00
C TYR A 151 10.26 -16.06 -0.46
N ASP A 152 9.47 -16.54 -1.43
CA ASP A 152 9.67 -16.23 -2.85
C ASP A 152 8.92 -14.96 -3.26
N LEU A 153 7.71 -14.74 -2.72
CA LEU A 153 6.89 -13.59 -3.08
C LEU A 153 7.58 -12.28 -2.68
N ASN A 154 8.15 -12.16 -1.48
CA ASN A 154 8.81 -10.94 -1.04
C ASN A 154 10.00 -10.54 -1.95
N LEU A 155 10.68 -11.53 -2.53
CA LEU A 155 11.79 -11.29 -3.47
C LEU A 155 11.30 -10.80 -4.85
N THR A 156 10.13 -11.25 -5.29
CA THR A 156 9.63 -11.01 -6.66
C THR A 156 8.55 -9.94 -6.77
N TYR A 157 7.78 -9.72 -5.71
CA TYR A 157 6.68 -8.76 -5.64
C TYR A 157 7.19 -7.32 -5.86
N GLY A 158 6.46 -6.55 -6.66
CA GLY A 158 6.82 -5.17 -6.98
C GLY A 158 7.93 -5.01 -8.03
N THR A 159 8.49 -6.09 -8.59
CA THR A 159 9.61 -6.00 -9.56
C THR A 159 9.22 -5.24 -10.82
N LYS A 160 8.02 -5.44 -11.34
CA LYS A 160 7.55 -4.74 -12.55
C LYS A 160 7.29 -3.26 -12.27
N GLU A 161 6.77 -2.97 -11.09
CA GLU A 161 6.35 -1.64 -10.66
C GLU A 161 7.54 -0.71 -10.45
N VAL A 162 8.74 -1.22 -10.18
CA VAL A 162 9.96 -0.40 -10.03
C VAL A 162 10.71 -0.16 -11.34
N GLU A 163 10.32 -0.79 -12.46
CA GLU A 163 11.12 -0.78 -13.70
C GLU A 163 11.31 0.60 -14.33
N PHE A 164 10.40 1.54 -14.04
CA PHE A 164 10.40 2.88 -14.63
C PHE A 164 11.53 3.80 -14.12
N SER A 165 12.18 3.47 -12.99
CA SER A 165 13.18 4.33 -12.36
C SER A 165 14.41 3.55 -11.90
N GLY A 166 15.60 4.11 -12.16
CA GLY A 166 16.86 3.56 -11.67
C GLY A 166 16.97 3.57 -10.14
N TYR A 167 16.38 4.57 -9.48
CA TYR A 167 16.33 4.63 -8.03
C TYR A 167 15.37 3.61 -7.43
N MET A 168 14.17 3.44 -8.00
CA MET A 168 13.23 2.44 -7.50
C MET A 168 13.79 1.02 -7.63
N LYS A 169 14.55 0.72 -8.69
CA LYS A 169 15.31 -0.53 -8.81
C LYS A 169 16.33 -0.72 -7.70
N GLN A 170 17.08 0.32 -7.35
CA GLN A 170 18.06 0.28 -6.26
C GLN A 170 17.37 0.10 -4.90
N LEU A 171 16.25 0.79 -4.66
CA LEU A 171 15.45 0.61 -3.46
C LEU A 171 14.96 -0.83 -3.32
N LYS A 172 14.39 -1.42 -4.40
CA LYS A 172 13.97 -2.82 -4.41
C LYS A 172 15.14 -3.78 -4.19
N GLN A 173 16.30 -3.51 -4.78
CA GLN A 173 17.49 -4.31 -4.53
C GLN A 173 17.88 -4.30 -3.05
N ALA A 174 17.92 -3.13 -2.41
CA ALA A 174 18.24 -3.01 -0.99
C ALA A 174 17.21 -3.77 -0.11
N ILE A 175 15.92 -3.64 -0.43
CA ILE A 175 14.85 -4.39 0.26
C ILE A 175 15.06 -5.91 0.11
N ASN A 176 15.43 -6.38 -1.08
CA ASN A 176 15.71 -7.79 -1.33
C ASN A 176 16.92 -8.30 -0.55
N GLU A 177 17.97 -7.49 -0.45
CA GLU A 177 19.15 -7.81 0.38
C GLU A 177 18.75 -8.00 1.85
N ASP A 178 17.84 -7.19 2.38
CA ASP A 178 17.34 -7.34 3.75
C ASP A 178 16.44 -8.57 3.92
N THR A 179 15.60 -8.87 2.92
CA THR A 179 14.80 -10.11 2.87
C THR A 179 15.70 -11.34 2.91
N MET A 180 16.75 -11.41 2.08
CA MET A 180 17.70 -12.54 2.04
C MET A 180 18.43 -12.68 3.37
N LYS A 181 18.95 -11.59 3.95
CA LYS A 181 19.61 -11.62 5.28
C LYS A 181 18.69 -12.19 6.36
N LYS A 182 17.40 -11.86 6.33
CA LYS A 182 16.40 -12.36 7.29
C LYS A 182 16.19 -13.87 7.15
N ILE A 183 16.06 -14.35 5.91
CA ILE A 183 15.92 -15.79 5.60
C ILE A 183 17.16 -16.58 6.05
N ASP A 184 18.36 -16.08 5.76
CA ASP A 184 19.62 -16.72 6.15
C ASP A 184 19.76 -16.82 7.68
N SER A 185 19.39 -15.75 8.40
CA SER A 185 19.47 -15.70 9.87
C SER A 185 18.56 -16.72 10.57
N GLN A 186 17.44 -17.13 9.94
CA GLN A 186 16.57 -18.18 10.45
C GLN A 186 17.21 -19.57 10.27
N SER A 187 17.88 -19.78 9.15
CA SER A 187 18.53 -21.05 8.83
C SER A 187 19.63 -21.39 9.83
N ASP A 188 20.43 -20.39 10.23
CA ASP A 188 21.50 -20.53 11.23
C ASP A 188 20.99 -20.84 12.64
N GLY A 189 19.76 -20.41 12.99
CA GLY A 189 19.14 -20.68 14.29
C GLY A 189 18.51 -22.08 14.44
N SER A 190 18.34 -22.81 13.32
CA SER A 190 17.71 -24.15 13.30
C SER A 190 18.69 -25.32 13.49
N GLY A 191 20.01 -25.03 13.58
CA GLY A 191 21.09 -26.02 13.73
C GLY A 191 21.50 -26.36 15.18
N LEU A 192 20.79 -25.85 16.19
CA LEU A 192 21.07 -26.11 17.61
C LEU A 192 19.79 -26.52 18.35
N ASN A 193 19.32 -27.74 18.10
CA ASN A 193 18.46 -28.51 19.03
C ASN A 193 18.70 -30.01 18.83
#